data_AF-A0A9D2KF03-F1
#
_entry.id   AF-A0A9D2KF03-F1
#
_cell.length_a   1.000
_cell.length_b   1.000
_cell.length_c   1.000
_cell.angle_alpha   90.00
_cell.angle_beta   90.00
_cell.angle_gamma   90.00
#
_symmetry.space_group_name_H-M   'P 1'
#
loop_
_entity.id
_entity.type
_entity.pdbx_description
1 polymer ?
#
loop_
_entity_poly.entity_id
_entity_poly.type
_entity_poly.pdbx_seq_one_letter_code
_entity_poly.pdbx_strand_id
1 'polypeptide(L)' 'MAEKIGWEDGAVVTEEDIIAALKPLVDEYFFGEAEERGNVLIYTLPDGRKFSLTAEKISSDIR' A
#
# COMPACT_ATOMS: atom_id res chain seq x y z
N MET A 1 10.62 13.02 -6.89
CA MET A 1 10.12 12.14 -7.98
C MET A 1 10.21 10.74 -7.44
N ALA A 2 9.07 10.11 -7.12
CA ALA A 2 9.10 8.71 -6.66
C ALA A 2 9.58 7.83 -7.82
N GLU A 3 10.56 6.96 -7.56
CA GLU A 3 10.94 5.93 -8.52
C GLU A 3 9.68 5.12 -8.87
N LYS A 4 9.38 5.01 -10.18
CA LYS A 4 8.28 4.15 -10.61
C LYS A 4 8.67 2.72 -10.27
N ILE A 5 7.94 2.10 -9.36
CA ILE A 5 8.07 0.67 -9.12
C ILE A 5 7.67 -0.05 -10.42
N GLY A 6 8.66 -0.51 -11.17
CA GLY A 6 8.47 -1.27 -12.40
C GLY A 6 8.59 -2.75 -12.09
N TRP A 7 7.52 -3.50 -12.33
CA TRP A 7 7.55 -4.95 -12.22
C TRP A 7 7.82 -5.56 -13.60
N GLU A 8 8.70 -6.56 -13.66
CA GLU A 8 8.90 -7.34 -14.88
C GLU A 8 7.68 -8.22 -15.17
N ASP A 9 7.41 -8.49 -16.44
CA ASP A 9 6.33 -9.40 -16.84
C ASP A 9 6.56 -10.79 -16.24
N GLY A 10 5.59 -11.26 -15.45
CA GLY A 10 5.66 -12.54 -14.74
C GLY A 10 6.27 -12.47 -13.33
N ALA A 11 6.61 -11.29 -12.82
CA ALA A 11 7.05 -11.12 -11.44
C ALA A 11 5.97 -11.58 -10.46
N VAL A 12 6.38 -12.35 -9.44
CA VAL A 12 5.51 -12.72 -8.33
C VAL A 12 5.37 -11.50 -7.44
N VAL A 13 4.19 -10.87 -7.50
CA VAL A 13 3.84 -9.71 -6.69
C VAL A 13 3.34 -10.18 -5.33
N THR A 14 3.98 -9.71 -4.27
CA THR A 14 3.54 -9.94 -2.89
C THR A 14 2.65 -8.80 -2.40
N GLU A 15 1.97 -9.03 -1.26
CA GLU A 15 1.17 -7.99 -0.60
C GLU A 15 2.07 -6.83 -0.14
N GLU A 16 3.28 -7.12 0.33
CA GLU A 16 4.28 -6.12 0.74
C GLU A 16 4.69 -5.22 -0.45
N ASP A 17 4.90 -5.80 -1.63
CA ASP A 17 5.24 -5.03 -2.84
C ASP A 17 4.14 -4.02 -3.21
N ILE A 18 2.87 -4.42 -3.05
CA ILE A 18 1.71 -3.55 -3.30
C ILE A 18 1.69 -2.41 -2.29
N ILE A 19 1.89 -2.70 -1.00
CA ILE A 19 1.89 -1.67 0.05
C ILE A 19 3.04 -0.68 -0.16
N ALA A 20 4.24 -1.17 -0.46
CA ALA A 20 5.40 -0.34 -0.75
C ALA A 20 5.17 0.61 -1.95
N ALA A 21 4.44 0.15 -2.98
CA ALA A 21 4.05 0.99 -4.12
C ALA A 21 3.03 2.07 -3.76
N LEU A 22 2.11 1.78 -2.84
CA LEU A 22 1.05 2.71 -2.44
C LEU A 22 1.53 3.75 -1.43
N LYS A 23 2.47 3.42 -0.54
CA LYS A 23 2.90 4.29 0.55
C LYS A 23 3.30 5.71 0.08
N PRO A 24 4.16 5.91 -0.94
CA PRO A 24 4.54 7.25 -1.38
C PRO A 24 3.35 8.07 -1.91
N LEU A 25 2.37 7.42 -2.55
CA LEU A 25 1.16 8.08 -3.04
C LEU A 25 0.27 8.54 -1.89
N VAL A 26 0.18 7.74 -0.84
CA VAL A 26 -0.56 8.10 0.38
C VAL A 26 0.15 9.23 1.13
N ASP A 27 1.47 9.15 1.27
CA ASP A 27 2.28 10.21 1.88
C ASP A 27 2.18 11.54 1.11
N GLU A 28 2.12 11.50 -0.23
CA GLU A 28 1.97 12.70 -1.06
C GLU A 28 0.55 13.28 -1.00
N TYR A 29 -0.48 12.43 -0.97
CA TYR A 29 -1.87 12.88 -1.01
C TYR A 29 -2.38 13.39 0.34
N PHE A 30 -1.88 12.85 1.44
CA PHE A 30 -2.29 13.22 2.79
C PHE A 30 -1.20 13.98 3.52
N PHE A 31 -1.55 15.06 4.22
CA PHE A 31 -0.66 15.76 5.18
C PHE A 31 -0.36 14.93 6.45
N GLY A 32 -0.63 13.63 6.44
CA GLY A 32 -0.50 12.74 7.58
C GLY A 32 0.83 11.96 7.56
N GLU A 33 0.96 11.02 8.49
CA GLU A 33 2.08 10.07 8.52
C GLU A 33 1.57 8.69 8.07
N ALA A 34 2.27 8.04 7.13
CA ALA A 34 2.02 6.64 6.80
C ALA A 34 3.16 5.72 7.27
N GLU A 35 2.77 4.56 7.82
CA GLU A 35 3.63 3.50 8.31
C GLU A 35 3.22 2.16 7.67
N GLU A 36 4.20 1.39 7.18
CA GLU A 36 4.00 0.05 6.64
C GLU A 36 4.31 -1.01 7.69
N ARG A 37 3.43 -2.01 7.84
CA ARG A 37 3.59 -3.17 8.73
C ARG A 37 3.16 -4.44 8.01
N GLY A 38 4.09 -5.03 7.24
CA GLY A 38 3.79 -6.19 6.40
C GLY A 38 2.73 -5.85 5.36
N ASN A 39 1.64 -6.61 5.31
CA ASN A 39 0.54 -6.38 4.36
C ASN A 39 -0.44 -5.26 4.76
N VAL A 40 -0.13 -4.48 5.82
CA VAL A 40 -0.98 -3.39 6.31
C VAL A 40 -0.25 -2.05 6.17
N LEU A 41 -0.89 -1.10 5.51
CA LEU A 41 -0.53 0.32 5.51
C LEU A 41 -1.40 1.06 6.54
N ILE A 42 -0.78 1.66 7.55
CA ILE A 42 -1.46 2.48 8.56
C ILE A 42 -1.21 3.94 8.24
N TYR A 43 -2.28 4.73 8.08
CA TYR A 43 -2.16 6.18 7.93
C TYR A 43 -2.77 6.90 9.13
N THR A 44 -2.07 7.94 9.60
CA THR A 44 -2.48 8.80 10.70
C THR A 44 -2.68 10.22 10.18
N LEU A 45 -3.91 10.75 10.28
CA LEU A 45 -4.23 12.13 9.92
C LEU A 45 -3.68 13.12 10.97
N PRO A 46 -3.55 14.42 10.63
CA PRO A 46 -3.09 15.45 11.58
C PRO A 46 -3.95 15.58 12.85
N ASP A 47 -5.21 15.14 12.82
CA ASP A 47 -6.11 15.13 13.98
C ASP A 47 -5.99 13.86 14.85
N GLY A 48 -5.05 12.97 14.52
CA GLY A 48 -4.79 11.72 15.23
C GLY A 48 -5.67 10.55 14.82
N ARG A 49 -6.63 10.73 13.89
CA ARG A 49 -7.42 9.61 13.36
C ARG A 49 -6.53 8.67 12.56
N LYS A 50 -6.73 7.37 12.78
CA LYS A 50 -6.00 6.32 12.10
C LYS A 50 -6.91 5.49 11.23
N PHE A 51 -6.34 5.01 10.15
CA PHE A 51 -7.00 4.15 9.20
C PHE A 51 -5.98 3.17 8.64
N SER A 52 -6.47 2.03 8.15
CA SER A 52 -5.65 0.95 7.65
C SER A 52 -6.11 0.53 6.27
N LEU A 53 -5.14 0.22 5.41
CA LEU A 53 -5.36 -0.46 4.13
C LEU A 53 -4.59 -1.78 4.15
N THR A 54 -5.28 -2.87 3.84
CA THR A 54 -4.70 -4.21 3.78
C THR A 54 -4.75 -4.69 2.34
N ALA A 55 -3.64 -5.18 1.81
CA ALA A 55 -3.60 -5.82 0.51
C ALA A 55 -3.93 -7.31 0.70
N GLU A 56 -5.01 -7.77 0.07
CA GLU A 56 -5.42 -9.17 0.09
C GLU A 56 -5.56 -9.70 -1.34
N LYS A 57 -5.11 -10.92 -1.56
CA LYS A 57 -5.32 -11.61 -2.85
C LYS A 57 -6.79 -11.98 -3.00
N ILE A 58 -7.45 -11.43 -4.01
CA ILE A 58 -8.81 -11.85 -4.38
C ILE A 58 -8.72 -13.21 -5.10
N SER A 59 -9.07 -14.29 -4.42
CA SER A 59 -9.28 -15.61 -5.04
C SER A 59 -10.56 -15.58 -5.88
N SER A 60 -10.41 -15.66 -7.20
CA SER A 60 -11.53 -15.82 -8.13
C SER A 60 -12.02 -17.27 -8.12
N ASP A 61 -12.69 -17.69 -7.05
CA ASP A 61 -13.65 -18.80 -7.11
C ASP A 61 -15.04 -18.19 -7.33
N ILE A 62 -15.23 -17.59 -8.52
CA ILE A 62 -16.58 -17.30 -9.02
C ILE A 62 -17.11 -18.65 -9.54
N ARG A 63 -17.86 -19.36 -8.69
CA ARG A 63 -18.66 -20.52 -9.11
C ARG A 63 -19.80 -20.11 -10.02
#